data_AF-J9GR02-F1
#
_entry.id   AF-J9GR02-F1
#
_cell.length_a   1.000
_cell.length_b   1.000
_cell.length_c   1.000
_cell.angle_alpha   90.00
_cell.angle_beta   90.00
_cell.angle_gamma   90.00
#
_symmetry.space_group_name_H-M   'P 1'
#
loop_
_entity.id
_entity.type
_entity.pdbx_description
1 polymer ?
#
loop_
_entity_poly.entity_id
_entity_poly.type
_entity_poly.pdbx_seq_one_letter_code
_entity_poly.pdbx_strand_id
1 'polypeptide(L)'
;MDYINERKLKQLSGDEITFTGEIHGDFPQSNLPTSQELVLKTGAQVIFIKNDFEKRWVNGTIGVVSGMDFETETLYVITDDGKECDVKRESWRNIRYKYNEDKKEIEEEELGTFTQYPLRLAWAITIHKSQGLTFSRAVIDFTGGVFAGGQTYVALSRCTSLDGIQLTKPISRADVFVRPEITQFAQHFNDQQAIDKALKQAQADVQYAAACKAFDRGDFAEFLNEFFKAIHSRYDIEQPSAQRLIRRKLNIINQLRAENKSLKTAAIEKEKSLVKYAREYITMGDECLKHDMKEAAMKNYEKAVSLCPKFKEAWKKLKN
;
A
#
# COMPACT_ATOMS: atom_id res chain seq x y z
N MET A 1 27.01 30.75 -9.48
CA MET A 1 25.54 30.93 -9.43
C MET A 1 25.23 32.31 -8.88
N ASP A 2 25.61 32.62 -7.63
CA ASP A 2 25.29 33.90 -7.00
C ASP A 2 25.84 35.11 -7.77
N TYR A 3 27.08 35.03 -8.28
CA TYR A 3 27.65 36.04 -9.19
C TYR A 3 26.77 36.37 -10.41
N ILE A 4 26.13 35.37 -11.02
CA ILE A 4 25.26 35.59 -12.19
C ILE A 4 23.98 36.31 -11.75
N ASN A 5 23.40 35.89 -10.63
CA ASN A 5 22.22 36.52 -10.05
C ASN A 5 22.49 37.97 -9.67
N GLU A 6 23.58 38.25 -8.97
CA GLU A 6 24.00 39.62 -8.61
C GLU A 6 24.25 40.49 -9.85
N ARG A 7 24.95 39.96 -10.86
CA ARG A 7 25.21 40.70 -12.09
C ARG A 7 23.91 41.02 -12.83
N LYS A 8 22.96 40.08 -12.87
CA LYS A 8 21.65 40.29 -13.49
C LYS A 8 20.79 41.26 -12.71
N LEU A 9 20.82 41.21 -11.37
CA LEU A 9 20.14 42.18 -10.52
C LEU A 9 20.69 43.60 -10.72
N LYS A 10 22.02 43.75 -10.81
CA LYS A 10 22.66 45.05 -11.08
C LYS A 10 22.30 45.64 -12.45
N GLN A 11 22.00 44.80 -13.44
CA GLN A 11 21.58 45.23 -14.77
C GLN A 11 20.15 45.77 -14.83
N LEU A 12 19.31 45.46 -13.83
CA LEU A 12 17.96 45.99 -13.76
C LEU A 12 17.97 47.46 -13.34
N SER A 13 17.14 48.25 -14.03
CA SER A 13 16.76 49.59 -13.61
C SER A 13 15.88 49.54 -12.36
N GLY A 14 16.03 50.50 -11.47
CA GLY A 14 15.27 50.60 -10.23
C GLY A 14 16.15 50.48 -8.99
N ASP A 15 15.60 50.90 -7.87
CA ASP A 15 16.30 50.96 -6.59
C ASP A 15 16.42 49.56 -5.97
N GLU A 16 17.59 49.30 -5.37
CA GLU A 16 17.86 48.06 -4.64
C GLU A 16 17.18 48.10 -3.27
N ILE A 17 16.37 47.10 -2.99
CA ILE A 17 15.68 46.96 -1.71
C ILE A 17 16.21 45.68 -1.05
N THR A 18 16.77 45.83 0.14
CA THR A 18 17.31 44.72 0.93
C THR A 18 16.33 44.33 2.02
N PHE A 19 15.85 43.09 1.96
CA PHE A 19 15.03 42.49 3.01
C PHE A 19 15.89 41.63 3.92
N THR A 20 16.04 42.04 5.18
CA THR A 20 16.77 41.26 6.18
C THR A 20 15.86 40.24 6.82
N GLY A 21 16.30 38.98 6.83
CA GLY A 21 15.63 37.86 7.47
C GLY A 21 15.94 37.81 8.96
N GLU A 22 14.95 37.36 9.74
CA GLU A 22 15.03 37.31 11.20
C GLU A 22 15.38 35.89 11.63
N ILE A 23 16.39 35.75 12.50
CA ILE A 23 16.78 34.46 13.09
C ILE A 23 16.49 34.52 14.58
N HIS A 24 15.73 33.55 15.09
CA HIS A 24 15.52 33.35 16.52
C HIS A 24 16.08 31.99 16.96
N GLY A 25 16.83 31.94 18.05
CA GLY A 25 17.43 30.69 18.54
C GLY A 25 18.66 30.22 17.74
N ASP A 26 18.89 28.91 17.74
CA ASP A 26 20.01 28.25 17.04
C ASP A 26 19.59 27.80 15.64
N PHE A 27 19.87 28.66 14.65
CA PHE A 27 19.72 28.36 13.23
C PHE A 27 21.04 28.65 12.48
N PRO A 28 21.80 27.61 12.10
CA PRO A 28 23.08 27.79 11.41
C PRO A 28 22.92 28.53 10.07
N GLN A 29 23.77 29.53 9.82
CA GLN A 29 23.76 30.30 8.56
C GLN A 29 23.95 29.43 7.30
N SER A 30 24.67 28.30 7.42
CA SER A 30 24.88 27.35 6.31
C SER A 30 23.58 26.66 5.85
N ASN A 31 22.58 26.61 6.73
CA ASN A 31 21.34 25.86 6.50
C ASN A 31 20.18 26.77 6.10
N LEU A 32 20.43 28.08 5.94
CA LEU A 32 19.39 29.03 5.56
C LEU A 32 18.80 28.64 4.19
N PRO A 33 17.45 28.52 4.09
CA PRO A 33 16.81 28.12 2.86
C PRO A 33 16.90 29.20 1.77
N THR A 34 16.96 30.47 2.18
CA THR A 34 17.24 31.64 1.32
C THR A 34 18.28 32.54 1.97
N SER A 35 18.76 33.55 1.23
CA SER A 35 19.73 34.52 1.74
C SER A 35 19.17 35.28 2.94
N GLN A 36 20.02 35.48 3.96
CA GLN A 36 19.66 36.32 5.11
C GLN A 36 19.36 37.76 4.66
N GLU A 37 20.19 38.31 3.79
CA GLU A 37 19.94 39.59 3.12
C GLU A 37 19.45 39.31 1.70
N LEU A 38 18.14 39.39 1.51
CA LEU A 38 17.51 39.19 0.20
C LEU A 38 17.39 40.54 -0.51
N VAL A 39 18.30 40.80 -1.45
CA VAL A 39 18.27 42.01 -2.29
C VAL A 39 17.39 41.77 -3.52
N LEU A 40 16.38 42.61 -3.69
CA LEU A 40 15.44 42.55 -4.81
C LEU A 40 15.29 43.91 -5.50
N LYS A 41 14.82 43.87 -6.75
CA LYS A 41 14.40 45.02 -7.55
C LYS A 41 13.09 44.69 -8.24
N THR A 42 12.33 45.71 -8.66
CA THR A 42 11.24 45.50 -9.61
C THR A 42 11.81 44.92 -10.91
N GLY A 43 11.15 43.90 -11.47
CA GLY A 43 11.65 43.11 -12.59
C GLY A 43 12.65 42.00 -12.23
N ALA A 44 12.96 41.79 -10.94
CA ALA A 44 13.83 40.69 -10.53
C ALA A 44 13.17 39.33 -10.75
N GLN A 45 13.91 38.40 -11.36
CA GLN A 45 13.45 37.03 -11.54
C GLN A 45 13.74 36.21 -10.28
N VAL A 46 12.68 35.65 -9.71
CA VAL A 46 12.70 34.91 -8.44
C VAL A 46 12.10 33.52 -8.60
N ILE A 47 12.47 32.63 -7.69
CA ILE A 47 11.89 31.30 -7.55
C ILE A 47 11.32 31.14 -6.15
N PHE A 48 10.15 30.52 -6.06
CA PHE A 48 9.51 30.19 -4.80
C PHE A 48 10.19 28.97 -4.17
N ILE A 49 10.52 29.06 -2.88
CA ILE A 49 11.23 28.00 -2.13
C ILE A 49 10.34 27.29 -1.09
N LYS A 50 9.07 27.69 -0.97
CA LYS A 50 8.08 27.11 -0.07
C LYS A 50 6.74 27.02 -0.79
N ASN A 51 6.00 25.95 -0.54
CA ASN A 51 4.64 25.79 -1.09
C ASN A 51 3.70 26.76 -0.40
N ASP A 52 2.81 27.36 -1.18
CA ASP A 52 1.72 28.18 -0.65
C ASP A 52 0.61 27.30 -0.08
N PHE A 53 -0.02 27.75 1.02
CA PHE A 53 -1.16 27.04 1.61
C PHE A 53 -2.37 27.04 0.67
N GLU A 54 -2.60 28.15 -0.03
CA GLU A 54 -3.69 28.29 -1.01
C GLU A 54 -3.36 27.66 -2.36
N LYS A 55 -2.17 27.03 -2.50
CA LYS A 55 -1.67 26.38 -3.72
C LYS A 55 -1.59 27.33 -4.92
N ARG A 56 -1.39 28.63 -4.69
CA ARG A 56 -1.17 29.62 -5.76
C ARG A 56 0.17 29.40 -6.46
N TRP A 57 1.17 28.95 -5.71
CA TRP A 57 2.47 28.50 -6.21
C TRP A 57 2.97 27.27 -5.45
N VAL A 58 3.96 26.60 -6.04
CA VAL A 58 4.67 25.48 -5.42
C VAL A 58 6.17 25.78 -5.37
N ASN A 59 6.91 25.06 -4.54
CA ASN A 59 8.36 25.14 -4.49
C ASN A 59 8.92 24.83 -5.88
N GLY A 60 9.61 25.79 -6.48
CA GLY A 60 10.12 25.72 -7.84
C GLY A 60 9.42 26.62 -8.85
N THR A 61 8.25 27.19 -8.52
CA THR A 61 7.57 28.16 -9.41
C THR A 61 8.48 29.36 -9.63
N ILE A 62 8.61 29.80 -10.88
CA ILE A 62 9.37 31.00 -11.25
C ILE A 62 8.41 32.18 -11.40
N GLY A 63 8.85 33.35 -10.97
CA GLY A 63 8.12 34.59 -11.20
C GLY A 63 9.03 35.80 -11.34
N VAL A 64 8.42 36.94 -11.65
CA VAL A 64 9.07 38.24 -11.75
C VAL A 64 8.43 39.19 -10.76
N VAL A 65 9.25 39.89 -9.98
CA VAL A 65 8.75 40.87 -9.00
C VAL A 65 8.12 42.05 -9.75
N SER A 66 6.82 42.27 -9.55
CA SER A 66 6.05 43.37 -10.15
C SER A 66 6.13 44.63 -9.28
N GLY A 67 5.96 44.47 -7.98
CA GLY A 67 5.92 45.58 -7.03
C GLY A 67 6.24 45.12 -5.61
N MET A 68 6.51 46.09 -4.74
CA MET A 68 6.81 45.88 -3.33
C MET A 68 6.05 46.94 -2.54
N ASP A 69 5.26 46.51 -1.57
CA ASP A 69 4.55 47.40 -0.67
C ASP A 69 5.20 47.35 0.72
N PHE A 70 5.75 48.48 1.14
CA PHE A 70 6.43 48.64 2.42
C PHE A 70 5.47 48.85 3.59
N GLU A 71 4.26 49.38 3.35
CA GLU A 71 3.29 49.61 4.41
C GLU A 71 2.66 48.29 4.87
N THR A 72 2.41 47.38 3.92
CA THR A 72 1.79 46.08 4.18
C THR A 72 2.78 44.92 4.25
N GLU A 73 4.09 45.19 4.13
CA GLU A 73 5.17 44.18 4.04
C GLU A 73 4.83 43.04 3.06
N THR A 74 4.39 43.40 1.86
CA THR A 74 3.91 42.44 0.87
C THR A 74 4.64 42.61 -0.46
N LEU A 75 5.13 41.51 -1.02
CA LEU A 75 5.77 41.48 -2.34
C LEU A 75 4.79 40.97 -3.39
N TYR A 76 4.68 41.66 -4.52
CA TYR A 76 3.87 41.21 -5.65
C TYR A 76 4.75 40.55 -6.70
N VAL A 77 4.48 39.28 -6.99
CA VAL A 77 5.23 38.48 -7.97
C VAL A 77 4.26 37.97 -9.03
N ILE A 78 4.59 38.21 -10.30
CA ILE A 78 3.86 37.62 -11.43
C ILE A 78 4.52 36.30 -11.79
N THR A 79 3.79 35.20 -11.69
CA THR A 79 4.28 33.87 -12.09
C THR A 79 4.41 33.76 -13.62
N ASP A 80 5.10 32.73 -14.08
CA ASP A 80 5.18 32.38 -15.51
C ASP A 80 3.80 32.15 -16.15
N ASP A 81 2.82 31.66 -15.39
CA ASP A 81 1.42 31.54 -15.77
C ASP A 81 0.67 32.89 -15.89
N GLY A 82 1.34 34.01 -15.60
CA GLY A 82 0.76 35.36 -15.67
C GLY A 82 -0.14 35.73 -14.51
N LYS A 83 -0.16 34.95 -13.42
CA LYS A 83 -0.93 35.25 -12.21
C LYS A 83 -0.11 36.13 -11.29
N GLU A 84 -0.70 37.21 -10.80
CA GLU A 84 -0.10 38.03 -9.74
C GLU A 84 -0.39 37.40 -8.37
N CYS A 85 0.65 37.31 -7.55
CA CYS A 85 0.64 36.67 -6.24
C CYS A 85 1.22 37.63 -5.20
N ASP A 86 0.49 37.85 -4.12
CA ASP A 86 0.99 38.54 -2.94
C ASP A 86 1.76 37.55 -2.04
N VAL A 87 3.00 37.90 -1.73
CA VAL A 87 3.96 37.06 -1.03
C VAL A 87 4.36 37.75 0.26
N LYS A 88 4.15 37.04 1.38
CA LYS A 88 4.52 37.49 2.72
C LYS A 88 5.70 36.70 3.26
N ARG A 89 6.28 37.19 4.36
CA ARG A 89 7.34 36.48 5.08
C ARG A 89 6.82 35.15 5.63
N GLU A 90 7.66 34.14 5.57
CA GLU A 90 7.39 32.79 6.02
C GLU A 90 8.48 32.33 7.00
N SER A 91 8.12 31.46 7.94
CA SER A 91 9.07 30.91 8.91
C SER A 91 9.45 29.47 8.58
N TRP A 92 10.72 29.13 8.81
CA TRP A 92 11.28 27.78 8.80
C TRP A 92 11.78 27.44 10.20
N ARG A 93 11.54 26.20 10.63
CA ARG A 93 11.92 25.70 11.96
C ARG A 93 13.11 24.75 11.85
N ASN A 94 14.11 24.93 12.69
CA ASN A 94 15.22 24.01 12.86
C ASN A 94 14.90 23.04 14.01
N ILE A 95 14.53 21.81 13.67
CA ILE A 95 14.08 20.80 14.63
C ILE A 95 15.16 19.75 14.79
N ARG A 96 15.53 19.45 16.04
CA ARG A 96 16.39 18.33 16.41
C ARG A 96 15.54 17.22 17.00
N TYR A 97 15.66 16.04 16.41
CA TYR A 97 15.01 14.83 16.91
C TYR A 97 15.90 14.17 17.95
N LYS A 98 15.37 13.97 19.16
CA LYS A 98 16.03 13.20 20.22
C LYS A 98 15.16 11.98 20.56
N TYR A 99 15.80 10.84 20.70
CA TYR A 99 15.10 9.63 21.15
C TYR A 99 15.01 9.65 22.67
N ASN A 100 13.79 9.63 23.20
CA ASN A 100 13.54 9.55 24.63
C ASN A 100 13.42 8.08 25.04
N GLU A 101 14.44 7.54 25.73
CA GLU A 101 14.48 6.13 26.13
C GLU A 101 13.35 5.75 27.11
N ASP A 102 12.89 6.70 27.94
CA ASP A 102 11.86 6.46 28.96
C ASP A 102 10.46 6.33 28.34
N LYS A 103 10.16 7.17 27.34
CA LYS A 103 8.87 7.14 26.61
C LYS A 103 8.87 6.23 25.39
N LYS A 104 10.04 5.78 24.93
CA LYS A 104 10.24 5.08 23.65
C LYS A 104 9.66 5.84 22.45
N GLU A 105 9.75 7.17 22.50
CA GLU A 105 9.22 8.07 21.48
C GLU A 105 10.31 9.03 21.00
N ILE A 106 10.17 9.51 19.78
CA ILE A 106 11.04 10.56 19.23
C ILE A 106 10.44 11.91 19.64
N GLU A 107 11.18 12.67 20.43
CA GLU A 107 10.79 14.03 20.82
C GLU A 107 11.42 15.06 19.87
N GLU A 108 10.61 16.03 19.45
CA GLU A 108 11.03 17.15 18.60
C GLU A 108 11.42 18.34 19.47
N GLU A 109 12.69 18.76 19.38
CA GLU A 109 13.20 19.97 20.03
C GLU A 109 13.42 21.05 18.97
N GLU A 110 12.64 22.14 19.05
CA GLU A 110 12.83 23.31 18.18
C GLU A 110 14.02 24.14 18.68
N LEU A 111 15.11 24.14 17.92
CA LEU A 111 16.33 24.85 18.25
C LEU A 111 16.26 26.34 17.88
N GLY A 112 15.54 26.65 16.80
CA GLY A 112 15.41 28.02 16.31
C GLY A 112 14.52 28.14 15.08
N THR A 113 14.21 29.38 14.72
CA THR A 113 13.42 29.74 13.54
C THR A 113 14.15 30.75 12.68
N PHE A 114 13.89 30.68 11.37
CA PHE A 114 14.29 31.69 10.40
C PHE A 114 13.05 32.21 9.69
N THR A 115 12.86 33.53 9.66
CA THR A 115 11.70 34.17 9.03
C THR A 115 12.16 35.09 7.91
N GLN A 116 11.69 34.84 6.69
CA GLN A 116 12.04 35.60 5.48
C GLN A 116 11.00 35.35 4.38
N TYR A 117 10.96 36.21 3.35
CA TYR A 117 10.17 35.91 2.15
C TYR A 117 10.60 34.56 1.51
N PRO A 118 9.65 33.70 1.09
CA PRO A 118 9.93 32.40 0.49
C PRO A 118 10.40 32.51 -0.97
N LEU A 119 11.33 33.42 -1.24
CA LEU A 119 11.84 33.76 -2.55
C LEU A 119 13.37 33.68 -2.58
N ARG A 120 13.91 33.36 -3.75
CA ARG A 120 15.34 33.46 -4.07
C ARG A 120 15.53 33.97 -5.49
N LEU A 121 16.59 34.73 -5.75
CA LEU A 121 16.96 35.12 -7.12
C LEU A 121 17.21 33.88 -7.99
N ALA A 122 16.67 33.90 -9.22
CA ALA A 122 16.53 32.71 -10.04
C ALA A 122 16.92 32.87 -11.51
N TRP A 123 17.81 33.83 -11.84
CA TRP A 123 18.42 33.84 -13.18
C TRP A 123 19.37 32.67 -13.40
N ALA A 124 20.04 32.24 -12.32
CA ALA A 124 20.86 31.05 -12.30
C ALA A 124 20.56 30.24 -11.04
N ILE A 125 20.42 28.93 -11.21
CA ILE A 125 20.33 27.95 -10.13
C ILE A 125 21.33 26.83 -10.39
N THR A 126 21.74 26.11 -9.34
CA THR A 126 22.61 24.95 -9.53
C THR A 126 21.79 23.76 -10.04
N ILE A 127 22.44 22.85 -10.80
CA ILE A 127 21.78 21.64 -11.31
C ILE A 127 21.17 20.82 -10.16
N HIS A 128 21.85 20.74 -9.01
CA HIS A 128 21.31 20.06 -7.83
C HIS A 128 20.02 20.70 -7.30
N LYS A 129 19.93 22.03 -7.25
CA LYS A 129 18.72 22.75 -6.81
C LYS A 129 17.61 22.74 -7.87
N SER A 130 17.95 22.40 -9.11
CA SER A 130 16.99 22.20 -10.18
C SER A 130 16.32 20.81 -10.16
N GLN A 131 16.83 19.85 -9.38
CA GLN A 131 16.33 18.49 -9.36
C GLN A 131 14.86 18.45 -8.90
N GLY A 132 14.00 17.81 -9.70
CA GLY A 132 12.55 17.76 -9.45
C GLY A 132 11.79 18.96 -10.00
N LEU A 133 12.48 20.02 -10.43
CA LEU A 133 11.85 21.18 -11.07
C LEU A 133 11.65 20.95 -12.57
N THR A 134 10.70 21.68 -13.15
CA THR A 134 10.40 21.63 -14.57
C THR A 134 10.46 23.05 -15.13
N PHE A 135 11.13 23.23 -16.27
CA PHE A 135 11.28 24.51 -16.93
C PHE A 135 10.81 24.44 -18.38
N SER A 136 10.19 25.52 -18.85
CA SER A 136 9.85 25.65 -20.27
C SER A 136 11.09 25.99 -21.11
N ARG A 137 12.00 26.80 -20.56
CA ARG A 137 13.26 27.19 -21.21
C ARG A 137 14.38 27.27 -20.18
N ALA A 138 15.56 26.76 -20.52
CA ALA A 138 16.75 26.87 -19.68
C ALA A 138 18.02 27.03 -20.51
N VAL A 139 18.91 27.88 -20.01
CA VAL A 139 20.30 27.95 -20.46
C VAL A 139 21.14 27.12 -19.49
N ILE A 140 21.75 26.05 -19.99
CA ILE A 140 22.52 25.10 -19.19
C ILE A 140 24.00 25.37 -19.43
N ASP A 141 24.71 25.61 -18.32
CA ASP A 141 26.14 25.85 -18.33
C ASP A 141 26.89 24.76 -17.58
N PHE A 142 27.66 23.95 -18.32
CA PHE A 142 28.55 22.92 -17.78
C PHE A 142 29.98 23.41 -17.56
N THR A 143 30.22 24.73 -17.62
CA THR A 143 31.56 25.31 -17.38
C THR A 143 32.01 24.99 -15.95
N GLY A 144 33.24 24.49 -15.81
CA GLY A 144 33.75 23.90 -14.55
C GLY A 144 33.63 22.36 -14.47
N GLY A 145 32.96 21.74 -15.45
CA GLY A 145 32.84 20.29 -15.57
C GLY A 145 31.71 19.70 -14.71
N VAL A 146 31.35 18.47 -15.04
CA VAL A 146 30.33 17.69 -14.33
C VAL A 146 31.04 16.77 -13.33
N PHE A 147 30.69 16.89 -12.05
CA PHE A 147 31.39 16.16 -10.97
C PHE A 147 30.58 14.98 -10.42
N ALA A 148 29.26 14.94 -10.66
CA ALA A 148 28.40 13.87 -10.17
C ALA A 148 27.79 13.05 -11.33
N GLY A 149 27.80 11.73 -11.17
CA GLY A 149 27.18 10.82 -12.14
C GLY A 149 25.68 11.10 -12.28
N GLY A 150 25.19 11.19 -13.52
CA GLY A 150 23.79 11.53 -13.82
C GLY A 150 23.43 13.02 -13.74
N GLN A 151 24.33 13.91 -13.33
CA GLN A 151 24.05 15.35 -13.23
C GLN A 151 23.72 15.99 -14.58
N THR A 152 24.40 15.60 -15.66
CA THR A 152 24.08 16.04 -17.04
C THR A 152 22.68 15.61 -17.45
N TYR A 153 22.31 14.37 -17.13
CA TYR A 153 20.96 13.87 -17.38
C TYR A 153 19.93 14.67 -16.60
N VAL A 154 20.16 14.94 -15.31
CA VAL A 154 19.26 15.76 -14.48
C VAL A 154 19.05 17.13 -15.13
N ALA A 155 20.11 17.82 -15.53
CA ALA A 155 20.04 19.14 -16.14
C ALA A 155 19.23 19.15 -17.45
N LEU A 156 19.52 18.21 -18.36
CA LEU A 156 18.82 18.11 -19.64
C LEU A 156 17.36 17.71 -19.47
N SER A 157 17.05 16.86 -18.49
CA SER A 157 15.69 16.37 -18.27
C SER A 157 14.79 17.37 -17.52
N ARG A 158 15.29 18.57 -17.15
CA ARG A 158 14.44 19.59 -16.50
C ARG A 158 13.61 20.38 -17.51
N CYS A 159 14.01 20.41 -18.77
CA CYS A 159 13.25 21.11 -19.81
C CYS A 159 12.18 20.23 -20.42
N THR A 160 11.02 20.80 -20.71
CA THR A 160 9.89 20.09 -21.33
C THR A 160 10.08 19.82 -22.82
N SER A 161 10.97 20.56 -23.48
CA SER A 161 11.26 20.42 -24.91
C SER A 161 12.75 20.66 -25.21
N LEU A 162 13.24 20.07 -26.30
CA LEU A 162 14.59 20.32 -26.79
C LEU A 162 14.79 21.77 -27.24
N ASP A 163 13.77 22.39 -27.85
CA ASP A 163 13.80 23.80 -28.29
C ASP A 163 13.91 24.77 -27.11
N GLY A 164 13.49 24.34 -25.92
CA GLY A 164 13.66 25.08 -24.67
C GLY A 164 15.08 25.04 -24.12
N ILE A 165 15.95 24.16 -24.62
CA ILE A 165 17.31 23.96 -24.10
C ILE A 165 18.31 24.77 -24.93
N GLN A 166 19.11 25.58 -24.24
CA GLN A 166 20.30 26.19 -24.81
C GLN A 166 21.53 25.80 -23.99
N LEU A 167 22.56 25.28 -24.66
CA LEU A 167 23.83 24.92 -24.02
C LEU A 167 24.83 26.05 -24.23
N THR A 168 25.52 26.50 -23.17
CA THR A 168 26.59 27.51 -23.30
C THR A 168 27.80 26.97 -24.06
N LYS A 169 28.05 25.66 -23.93
CA LYS A 169 29.11 24.93 -24.63
C LYS A 169 28.63 23.53 -25.04
N PRO A 170 29.24 22.90 -26.06
CA PRO A 170 28.96 21.52 -26.42
C PRO A 170 29.22 20.56 -25.25
N ILE A 171 28.37 19.54 -25.10
CA ILE A 171 28.55 18.47 -24.11
C ILE A 171 29.65 17.53 -24.59
N SER A 172 30.64 17.25 -23.73
CA SER A 172 31.66 16.25 -24.00
C SER A 172 31.23 14.87 -23.49
N ARG A 173 31.84 13.80 -24.03
CA ARG A 173 31.59 12.45 -23.50
C ARG A 173 31.98 12.29 -22.03
N ALA A 174 32.95 13.06 -21.56
CA ALA A 174 33.38 13.06 -20.16
C ALA A 174 32.32 13.64 -19.22
N ASP A 175 31.43 14.50 -19.71
CA ASP A 175 30.34 15.09 -18.93
C ASP A 175 29.18 14.10 -18.74
N VAL A 176 29.12 13.01 -19.52
CA VAL A 176 28.04 12.01 -19.48
C VAL A 176 28.57 10.71 -18.90
N PHE A 177 28.44 10.56 -17.59
CA PHE A 177 28.79 9.31 -16.90
C PHE A 177 27.74 8.95 -15.87
N VAL A 178 27.62 7.64 -15.65
CA VAL A 178 26.72 7.03 -14.66
C VAL A 178 27.57 6.13 -13.78
N ARG A 179 27.24 6.07 -12.49
CA ARG A 179 27.90 5.19 -11.55
C ARG A 179 27.65 3.71 -11.92
N PRO A 180 28.69 2.85 -12.01
CA PRO A 180 28.52 1.45 -12.40
C PRO A 180 27.51 0.68 -11.54
N GLU A 181 27.44 1.00 -10.25
CA GLU A 181 26.52 0.39 -9.28
C GLU A 181 25.05 0.62 -9.65
N ILE A 182 24.73 1.80 -10.20
CA ILE A 182 23.37 2.14 -10.67
C ILE A 182 23.04 1.37 -11.95
N THR A 183 24.03 1.18 -12.83
CA THR A 183 23.85 0.42 -14.07
C THR A 183 23.59 -1.05 -13.76
N GLN A 184 24.35 -1.63 -12.84
CA GLN A 184 24.13 -3.00 -12.35
C GLN A 184 22.76 -3.12 -11.69
N PHE A 185 22.39 -2.19 -10.80
CA PHE A 185 21.05 -2.19 -10.20
C PHE A 185 19.94 -2.13 -11.26
N ALA A 186 20.03 -1.23 -12.23
CA ALA A 186 19.01 -1.08 -13.27
C ALA A 186 18.84 -2.34 -14.13
N GLN A 187 19.93 -3.06 -14.41
CA GLN A 187 19.90 -4.34 -15.15
C GLN A 187 19.18 -5.45 -14.38
N HIS A 188 19.33 -5.51 -13.06
CA HIS A 188 18.70 -6.54 -12.21
C HIS A 188 17.29 -6.15 -11.77
N PHE A 189 17.04 -4.87 -11.51
CA PHE A 189 15.76 -4.36 -11.04
C PHE A 189 14.66 -4.45 -12.10
N ASN A 190 15.03 -4.36 -13.38
CA ASN A 190 14.11 -4.44 -14.51
C ASN A 190 14.22 -5.78 -15.26
N ASP A 191 14.61 -6.85 -14.57
CA ASP A 191 14.59 -8.19 -15.15
C ASP A 191 13.14 -8.65 -15.33
N GLN A 192 12.65 -8.48 -16.57
CA GLN A 192 11.33 -8.91 -16.99
C GLN A 192 11.06 -10.39 -16.65
N GLN A 193 12.08 -11.25 -16.71
CA GLN A 193 11.92 -12.66 -16.36
C GLN A 193 11.70 -12.84 -14.86
N ALA A 194 12.41 -12.07 -14.01
CA ALA A 194 12.22 -12.09 -12.58
C ALA A 194 10.83 -11.56 -12.19
N ILE A 195 10.37 -10.48 -12.83
CA ILE A 195 9.03 -9.90 -12.64
C ILE A 195 7.95 -10.90 -13.06
N ASP A 196 8.05 -11.49 -14.25
CA ASP A 196 7.10 -12.48 -14.76
C ASP A 196 7.06 -13.73 -13.88
N LYS A 197 8.22 -14.17 -13.38
CA LYS A 197 8.31 -15.30 -12.45
C LYS A 197 7.65 -14.97 -11.11
N ALA A 198 7.89 -13.79 -10.55
CA ALA A 198 7.26 -13.35 -9.31
C ALA A 198 5.74 -13.22 -9.46
N LEU A 199 5.27 -12.67 -10.59
CA LEU A 199 3.84 -12.58 -10.92
C LEU A 199 3.19 -13.97 -11.04
N LYS A 200 3.82 -14.92 -11.74
CA LYS A 200 3.33 -16.31 -11.82
C LYS A 200 3.30 -16.98 -10.45
N GLN A 201 4.31 -16.75 -9.61
CA GLN A 201 4.34 -17.30 -8.25
C GLN A 201 3.24 -16.72 -7.36
N ALA A 202 2.96 -15.42 -7.45
CA ALA A 202 1.87 -14.77 -6.72
C ALA A 202 0.49 -15.20 -7.23
N GLN A 203 0.34 -15.42 -8.54
CA GLN A 203 -0.89 -15.95 -9.12
C GLN A 203 -1.21 -17.35 -8.56
N ALA A 204 -0.19 -18.18 -8.35
CA ALA A 204 -0.36 -19.50 -7.74
C ALA A 204 -0.93 -19.42 -6.31
N ASP A 205 -0.54 -18.43 -5.51
CA ASP A 205 -1.08 -18.24 -4.15
C ASP A 205 -2.58 -17.97 -4.17
N VAL A 206 -3.03 -17.10 -5.07
CA VAL A 206 -4.45 -16.77 -5.23
C VAL A 206 -5.24 -18.01 -5.64
N GLN A 207 -4.72 -18.80 -6.59
CA GLN A 207 -5.35 -20.02 -7.07
C GLN A 207 -5.38 -21.13 -6.02
N TYR A 208 -4.31 -21.30 -5.23
CA TYR A 208 -4.30 -22.24 -4.10
C TYR A 208 -5.31 -21.85 -3.03
N ALA A 209 -5.46 -20.55 -2.74
CA ALA A 209 -6.46 -20.07 -1.80
C ALA A 209 -7.89 -20.30 -2.32
N ALA A 210 -8.13 -20.05 -3.61
CA ALA A 210 -9.42 -20.34 -4.25
C ALA A 210 -9.75 -21.84 -4.22
N ALA A 211 -8.78 -22.70 -4.55
CA ALA A 211 -8.93 -24.15 -4.46
C ALA A 211 -9.29 -24.61 -3.04
N CYS A 212 -8.59 -24.11 -2.01
CA CYS A 212 -8.92 -24.43 -0.62
C CYS A 212 -10.36 -24.04 -0.25
N LYS A 213 -10.81 -22.85 -0.68
CA LYS A 213 -12.18 -22.39 -0.43
C LYS A 213 -13.21 -23.25 -1.15
N ALA A 214 -12.96 -23.64 -2.40
CA ALA A 214 -13.85 -24.52 -3.17
C ALA A 214 -13.97 -25.91 -2.53
N PHE A 215 -12.85 -26.48 -2.06
CA PHE A 215 -12.83 -27.74 -1.32
C PHE A 215 -13.70 -27.68 -0.05
N ASP A 216 -13.58 -26.59 0.71
CA ASP A 216 -14.34 -26.39 1.95
C ASP A 216 -15.84 -26.19 1.72
N ARG A 217 -16.23 -25.69 0.54
CA ARG A 217 -17.64 -25.62 0.10
C ARG A 217 -18.16 -26.93 -0.49
N GLY A 218 -17.30 -27.91 -0.76
CA GLY A 218 -17.66 -29.16 -1.43
C GLY A 218 -17.79 -29.07 -2.95
N ASP A 219 -17.38 -27.96 -3.58
CA ASP A 219 -17.32 -27.84 -5.04
C ASP A 219 -16.00 -28.40 -5.57
N PHE A 220 -16.01 -29.71 -5.87
CA PHE A 220 -14.81 -30.40 -6.33
C PHE A 220 -14.44 -30.07 -7.78
N ALA A 221 -15.38 -29.59 -8.60
CA ALA A 221 -15.10 -29.21 -9.98
C ALA A 221 -14.30 -27.90 -10.02
N GLU A 222 -14.75 -26.89 -9.26
CA GLU A 222 -14.03 -25.62 -9.09
C GLU A 222 -12.69 -25.84 -8.39
N PHE A 223 -12.66 -26.69 -7.34
CA PHE A 223 -11.42 -27.07 -6.66
C PHE A 223 -10.38 -27.64 -7.63
N LEU A 224 -10.72 -28.65 -8.44
CA LEU A 224 -9.77 -29.27 -9.36
C LEU A 224 -9.27 -28.27 -10.40
N ASN A 225 -10.16 -27.44 -10.95
CA ASN A 225 -9.77 -26.45 -11.96
C ASN A 225 -8.75 -25.44 -11.39
N GLU A 226 -9.04 -24.84 -10.24
CA GLU A 226 -8.13 -23.86 -9.61
C GLU A 226 -6.86 -24.53 -9.07
N PHE A 227 -6.96 -25.75 -8.55
CA PHE A 227 -5.80 -26.50 -8.06
C PHE A 227 -4.83 -26.85 -9.20
N PHE A 228 -5.32 -27.32 -10.35
CA PHE A 228 -4.46 -27.60 -11.50
C PHE A 228 -3.83 -26.33 -12.06
N LYS A 229 -4.57 -25.22 -12.15
CA LYS A 229 -4.00 -23.92 -12.55
C LYS A 229 -2.87 -23.50 -11.62
N ALA A 230 -3.05 -23.68 -10.30
CA ALA A 230 -2.04 -23.36 -9.31
C ALA A 230 -0.77 -24.21 -9.48
N ILE A 231 -0.91 -25.52 -9.69
CA ILE A 231 0.22 -26.45 -9.86
C ILE A 231 1.04 -26.14 -11.11
N HIS A 232 0.40 -25.81 -12.23
CA HIS A 232 1.09 -25.41 -13.45
C HIS A 232 1.86 -24.09 -13.27
N SER A 233 1.40 -23.24 -12.36
CA SER A 233 2.05 -21.95 -12.05
C SER A 233 3.17 -22.10 -11.02
N ARG A 234 3.00 -22.99 -10.03
CA ARG A 234 3.99 -23.27 -8.97
C ARG A 234 3.83 -24.70 -8.45
N TYR A 235 4.87 -25.52 -8.61
CA TYR A 235 4.84 -26.92 -8.18
C TYR A 235 5.26 -27.07 -6.71
N ASP A 236 4.28 -27.00 -5.78
CA ASP A 236 4.53 -27.09 -4.33
C ASP A 236 4.05 -28.39 -3.68
N ILE A 237 3.47 -29.32 -4.44
CA ILE A 237 2.76 -30.49 -3.88
C ILE A 237 3.71 -31.41 -3.08
N GLU A 238 4.98 -31.47 -3.47
CA GLU A 238 6.00 -32.29 -2.80
C GLU A 238 6.47 -31.68 -1.47
N GLN A 239 6.13 -30.42 -1.18
CA GLN A 239 6.51 -29.79 0.07
C GLN A 239 5.83 -30.48 1.27
N PRO A 240 6.57 -30.75 2.36
CA PRO A 240 6.01 -31.43 3.53
C PRO A 240 4.81 -30.68 4.16
N SER A 241 4.73 -29.36 4.04
CA SER A 241 3.58 -28.56 4.46
C SER A 241 2.33 -28.86 3.61
N ALA A 242 2.48 -28.85 2.29
CA ALA A 242 1.40 -29.14 1.34
C ALA A 242 0.88 -30.58 1.50
N GLN A 243 1.79 -31.56 1.60
CA GLN A 243 1.41 -32.96 1.83
C GLN A 243 0.64 -33.16 3.14
N ARG A 244 1.08 -32.50 4.23
CA ARG A 244 0.36 -32.54 5.51
C ARG A 244 -1.04 -31.95 5.41
N LEU A 245 -1.20 -30.83 4.70
CA LEU A 245 -2.50 -30.19 4.51
C LEU A 245 -3.45 -31.08 3.69
N ILE A 246 -2.98 -31.62 2.56
CA ILE A 246 -3.75 -32.53 1.70
C ILE A 246 -4.18 -33.76 2.50
N ARG A 247 -3.26 -34.39 3.24
CA ARG A 247 -3.56 -35.55 4.09
C ARG A 247 -4.64 -35.20 5.12
N ARG A 248 -4.55 -34.04 5.78
CA ARG A 248 -5.54 -33.59 6.76
C ARG A 248 -6.92 -33.40 6.13
N LYS A 249 -7.00 -32.76 4.96
CA LYS A 249 -8.26 -32.54 4.23
C LYS A 249 -8.88 -33.87 3.76
N LEU A 250 -8.08 -34.80 3.23
CA LEU A 250 -8.56 -36.12 2.80
C LEU A 250 -8.98 -37.03 3.97
N ASN A 251 -8.41 -36.84 5.16
CA ASN A 251 -8.76 -37.64 6.34
C ASN A 251 -10.23 -37.46 6.77
N ILE A 252 -10.89 -36.37 6.35
CA ILE A 252 -12.32 -36.17 6.54
C ILE A 252 -13.13 -37.34 5.96
N ILE A 253 -12.70 -37.90 4.81
CA ILE A 253 -13.37 -39.05 4.18
C ILE A 253 -13.31 -40.28 5.09
N ASN A 254 -12.16 -40.52 5.74
CA ASN A 254 -12.01 -41.65 6.65
C ASN A 254 -12.85 -41.47 7.92
N GLN A 255 -12.90 -40.25 8.46
CA GLN A 255 -13.75 -39.92 9.61
C GLN A 255 -15.23 -40.12 9.28
N LEU A 256 -15.71 -39.58 8.15
CA LEU A 256 -17.09 -39.76 7.71
C LEU A 256 -17.42 -41.23 7.47
N ARG A 257 -16.51 -42.04 6.91
CA ARG A 257 -16.71 -43.49 6.75
C ARG A 257 -16.84 -44.20 8.11
N ALA A 258 -16.00 -43.87 9.08
CA ALA A 258 -16.05 -44.44 10.43
C ALA A 258 -17.34 -44.06 11.15
N GLU A 259 -17.74 -42.80 11.08
CA GLU A 259 -18.99 -42.29 11.64
C GLU A 259 -20.21 -42.95 10.99
N ASN A 260 -20.25 -43.05 9.66
CA ASN A 260 -21.35 -43.71 8.94
C ASN A 260 -21.46 -45.20 9.33
N LYS A 261 -20.32 -45.87 9.55
CA LYS A 261 -20.31 -47.25 10.06
C LYS A 261 -20.88 -47.33 11.48
N SER A 262 -20.46 -46.44 12.37
CA SER A 262 -20.95 -46.36 13.76
C SER A 262 -22.45 -46.06 13.83
N LEU A 263 -22.92 -45.11 13.02
CA LEU A 263 -24.34 -44.76 12.92
C LEU A 263 -25.17 -45.94 12.39
N LYS A 264 -24.66 -46.68 11.40
CA LYS A 264 -25.32 -47.90 10.90
C LYS A 264 -25.40 -48.98 11.97
N THR A 265 -24.33 -49.23 12.72
CA THR A 265 -24.35 -50.22 13.81
C THR A 265 -25.31 -49.81 14.92
N ALA A 266 -25.31 -48.53 15.32
CA ALA A 266 -26.23 -48.01 16.33
C ALA A 266 -27.69 -48.08 15.86
N ALA A 267 -27.96 -47.83 14.58
CA ALA A 267 -29.29 -47.98 14.01
C ALA A 267 -29.78 -49.44 14.06
N ILE A 268 -28.91 -50.40 13.74
CA ILE A 268 -29.22 -51.85 13.80
C ILE A 268 -29.47 -52.28 15.26
N GLU A 269 -28.65 -51.84 16.21
CA GLU A 269 -28.83 -52.15 17.63
C GLU A 269 -30.13 -51.56 18.17
N LYS A 270 -30.45 -50.32 17.80
CA LYS A 270 -31.72 -49.68 18.15
C LYS A 270 -32.90 -50.46 17.58
N GLU A 271 -32.82 -50.92 16.33
CA GLU A 271 -33.86 -51.75 15.71
C GLU A 271 -34.04 -53.09 16.46
N LYS A 272 -32.95 -53.77 16.83
CA LYS A 272 -33.02 -55.00 17.63
C LYS A 272 -33.66 -54.76 19.00
N SER A 273 -33.31 -53.67 19.68
CA SER A 273 -33.90 -53.31 20.98
C SER A 273 -35.38 -52.99 20.85
N LEU A 274 -35.80 -52.28 19.81
CA LEU A 274 -37.21 -52.00 19.53
C LEU A 274 -38.01 -53.30 19.27
N VAL A 275 -37.43 -54.26 18.54
CA VAL A 275 -38.06 -55.57 18.33
C VAL A 275 -38.18 -56.34 19.64
N LYS A 276 -37.16 -56.28 20.51
CA LYS A 276 -37.20 -56.90 21.83
C LYS A 276 -38.32 -56.30 22.69
N TYR A 277 -38.40 -54.97 22.80
CA TYR A 277 -39.47 -54.30 23.55
C TYR A 277 -40.85 -54.62 22.97
N ALA A 278 -41.00 -54.64 21.64
CA ALA A 278 -42.25 -55.03 21.01
C ALA A 278 -42.70 -56.46 21.40
N ARG A 279 -41.77 -57.42 21.49
CA ARG A 279 -42.05 -58.77 21.98
C ARG A 279 -42.46 -58.80 23.46
N GLU A 280 -41.76 -58.04 24.30
CA GLU A 280 -42.10 -57.92 25.73
C GLU A 280 -43.52 -57.35 25.92
N TYR A 281 -43.91 -56.31 25.17
CA TYR A 281 -45.27 -55.78 25.18
C TYR A 281 -46.32 -56.81 24.71
N ILE A 282 -46.00 -57.67 23.73
CA ILE A 282 -46.91 -58.77 23.35
C ILE A 282 -47.08 -59.76 24.50
N THR A 283 -45.99 -60.16 25.15
CA THR A 283 -46.05 -61.09 26.30
C THR A 283 -46.87 -60.50 27.45
N MET A 284 -46.65 -59.22 27.78
CA MET A 284 -47.45 -58.52 28.79
C MET A 284 -48.92 -58.44 28.40
N GLY A 285 -49.23 -58.21 27.11
CA GLY A 285 -50.61 -58.29 26.61
C GLY A 285 -51.23 -59.67 26.79
N ASP A 286 -50.49 -60.74 26.47
CA ASP A 286 -50.93 -62.13 26.63
C ASP A 286 -51.18 -62.48 28.11
N GLU A 287 -50.40 -61.92 29.04
CA GLU A 287 -50.61 -62.07 30.48
C GLU A 287 -51.84 -61.29 30.97
N CYS A 288 -52.05 -60.05 30.51
CA CYS A 288 -53.26 -59.28 30.83
C CYS A 288 -54.54 -59.99 30.37
N LEU A 289 -54.52 -60.70 29.23
CA LEU A 289 -55.65 -61.51 28.76
C LEU A 289 -55.96 -62.69 29.70
N LYS A 290 -54.95 -63.32 30.32
CA LYS A 290 -55.15 -64.41 31.28
C LYS A 290 -55.85 -63.95 32.57
N HIS A 291 -55.73 -62.66 32.89
CA HIS A 291 -56.39 -62.02 34.03
C HIS A 291 -57.65 -61.24 33.64
N ASP A 292 -58.22 -61.49 32.44
CA ASP A 292 -59.44 -60.88 31.88
C ASP A 292 -59.40 -59.34 31.70
N MET A 293 -58.20 -58.75 31.68
CA MET A 293 -57.98 -57.30 31.49
C MET A 293 -57.83 -56.94 30.00
N LYS A 294 -58.91 -57.05 29.23
CA LYS A 294 -58.90 -56.94 27.76
C LYS A 294 -58.45 -55.57 27.22
N GLU A 295 -58.88 -54.47 27.83
CA GLU A 295 -58.47 -53.12 27.39
C GLU A 295 -56.96 -52.87 27.57
N ALA A 296 -56.39 -53.39 28.65
CA ALA A 296 -54.96 -53.28 28.93
C ALA A 296 -54.13 -54.14 27.95
N ALA A 297 -54.63 -55.32 27.60
CA ALA A 297 -54.01 -56.18 26.59
C ALA A 297 -53.96 -55.52 25.21
N MET A 298 -55.07 -54.92 24.76
CA MET A 298 -55.12 -54.23 23.46
C MET A 298 -54.16 -53.04 23.39
N LYS A 299 -54.07 -52.22 24.45
CA LYS A 299 -53.10 -51.11 24.51
C LYS A 299 -51.65 -51.59 24.43
N ASN A 300 -51.33 -52.74 25.04
CA ASN A 300 -50.00 -53.34 24.96
C ASN A 300 -49.69 -53.84 23.53
N TYR A 301 -50.65 -54.45 22.83
CA TYR A 301 -50.47 -54.84 21.43
C TYR A 301 -50.35 -53.64 20.48
N GLU A 302 -51.14 -52.58 20.68
CA GLU A 302 -51.00 -51.31 19.95
C GLU A 302 -49.61 -50.69 20.15
N LYS A 303 -49.10 -50.73 21.39
CA LYS A 303 -47.76 -50.24 21.71
C LYS A 303 -46.68 -51.06 20.99
N ALA A 304 -46.80 -52.40 20.99
CA ALA A 304 -45.88 -53.28 20.26
C ALA A 304 -45.85 -53.00 18.75
N VAL A 305 -47.02 -52.78 18.13
CA VAL A 305 -47.13 -52.40 16.71
C VAL A 305 -46.51 -51.03 16.45
N SER A 306 -46.75 -50.04 17.31
CA SER A 306 -46.18 -48.69 17.16
C SER A 306 -44.65 -48.68 17.26
N LEU A 307 -44.07 -49.54 18.10
CA LEU A 307 -42.62 -49.66 18.29
C LEU A 307 -41.93 -50.38 17.13
N CYS A 308 -42.60 -51.36 16.52
CA CYS A 308 -42.09 -52.11 15.38
C CYS A 308 -43.19 -52.41 14.34
N PRO A 309 -43.52 -51.46 13.44
CA PRO A 309 -44.60 -51.64 12.46
C PRO A 309 -44.40 -52.80 11.49
N LYS A 310 -43.15 -53.20 11.25
CA LYS A 310 -42.77 -54.31 10.36
C LYS A 310 -42.95 -55.70 11.00
N PHE A 311 -43.22 -55.78 12.30
CA PHE A 311 -43.31 -57.05 13.03
C PHE A 311 -44.71 -57.66 12.93
N LYS A 312 -44.87 -58.70 12.10
CA LYS A 312 -46.18 -59.28 11.73
C LYS A 312 -46.94 -59.95 12.88
N GLU A 313 -46.25 -60.42 13.92
CA GLU A 313 -46.88 -61.08 15.07
C GLU A 313 -47.72 -60.11 15.91
N ALA A 314 -47.24 -58.87 16.09
CA ALA A 314 -47.96 -57.82 16.82
C ALA A 314 -49.30 -57.49 16.13
N TRP A 315 -49.30 -57.41 14.80
CA TRP A 315 -50.51 -57.16 14.01
C TRP A 315 -51.55 -58.30 14.06
N LYS A 316 -51.11 -59.55 14.24
CA LYS A 316 -52.03 -60.70 14.35
C LYS A 316 -52.79 -60.68 15.68
N LYS A 317 -52.13 -60.26 16.76
CA LYS A 317 -52.73 -60.17 18.10
C LYS A 317 -53.74 -59.02 18.25
N LEU A 318 -53.65 -58.01 17.39
CA LEU A 318 -54.56 -56.87 17.35
C LEU A 318 -55.84 -57.14 16.52
N LYS A 319 -55.83 -58.20 15.70
CA LYS A 319 -56.96 -58.60 14.84
C LYS A 319 -57.83 -59.72 15.41
N ASN A 320 -57.36 -60.40 16.46
CA ASN A 320 -58.05 -61.48 17.17
C ASN A 320 -58.55 -60.98 18.52
#